data_AF-A0A353T9G3-F1
#
_entry.id   AF-A0A353T9G3-F1
#
_cell.length_a   1.000
_cell.length_b   1.000
_cell.length_c   1.000
_cell.angle_alpha   90.00
_cell.angle_beta   90.00
_cell.angle_gamma   90.00
#
_symmetry.space_group_name_H-M   'P 1'
#
loop_
_entity.id
_entity.type
_entity.pdbx_description
1 polymer ?
#
loop_
_entity_poly.entity_id
_entity_poly.type
_entity_poly.pdbx_seq_one_letter_code
_entity_poly.pdbx_strand_id
1 'polypeptide(L)'
;MAKKLMLIVLAGITLLAVVNDVFAFGGYSDNWYQWNGGYSQNGRHHIPHRRMPMAFRPQREIMVEQAFEEKIIVVWITNDNGSKTEIKLIVTVDGGYTGPKGEYYSSMPAEGQLKALYGLPCAAPVRNNVIFYLGKSSGSEIVVILTKDGSEFLGPKGERYSSMPTEEQLKLIYGK
;
A
#
# COMPACT_ATOMS: atom_id res chain seq x y z
N MET A 1 3.76 -5.21 55.29
CA MET A 1 2.90 -6.41 55.18
C MET A 1 1.67 -6.05 54.35
N ALA A 2 1.55 -6.58 53.12
CA ALA A 2 0.26 -6.78 52.43
C ALA A 2 0.48 -7.52 51.09
N LYS A 3 0.33 -8.85 51.18
CA LYS A 3 -0.41 -9.73 50.27
C LYS A 3 -0.04 -9.77 48.76
N LYS A 4 0.68 -10.85 48.44
CA LYS A 4 0.70 -11.56 47.14
C LYS A 4 -0.73 -11.79 46.61
N LEU A 5 -0.91 -11.57 45.31
CA LEU A 5 -1.93 -12.28 44.53
C LEU A 5 -1.30 -12.64 43.17
N MET A 6 -0.83 -13.88 43.09
CA MET A 6 -0.48 -14.58 41.86
C MET A 6 -1.79 -15.10 41.26
N LEU A 7 -2.01 -14.87 39.97
CA LEU A 7 -2.99 -15.63 39.20
C LEU A 7 -2.35 -16.00 37.86
N ILE A 8 -1.85 -17.23 37.83
CA ILE A 8 -1.52 -18.01 36.65
C ILE A 8 -2.82 -18.67 36.20
N VAL A 9 -3.26 -18.43 34.96
CA VAL A 9 -4.22 -19.31 34.28
C VAL A 9 -3.52 -19.87 33.07
N LEU A 10 -3.36 -21.19 33.12
CA LEU A 10 -2.65 -22.06 32.21
C LEU A 10 -3.67 -22.72 31.29
N ALA A 11 -3.23 -22.98 30.06
CA ALA A 11 -3.68 -24.06 29.17
C ALA A 11 -5.09 -23.97 28.54
N GLY A 12 -5.09 -23.86 27.21
CA GLY A 12 -5.49 -25.02 26.40
C GLY A 12 -6.67 -24.83 25.43
N ILE A 13 -6.56 -25.57 24.32
CA ILE A 13 -7.59 -26.03 23.38
C ILE A 13 -7.74 -25.12 22.14
N THR A 14 -6.94 -25.29 21.07
CA THR A 14 -6.99 -26.27 19.95
C THR A 14 -8.18 -26.20 18.99
N LEU A 15 -7.84 -25.86 17.74
CA LEU A 15 -8.33 -26.33 16.42
C LEU A 15 -9.83 -26.27 16.07
N LEU A 16 -10.17 -25.58 14.98
CA LEU A 16 -10.77 -26.23 13.80
C LEU A 16 -10.49 -25.45 12.51
N ALA A 17 -10.16 -26.20 11.46
CA ALA A 17 -9.74 -25.77 10.14
C ALA A 17 -10.92 -25.46 9.21
N VAL A 18 -10.70 -24.58 8.22
CA VAL A 18 -11.26 -24.74 6.87
C VAL A 18 -10.14 -24.52 5.86
N VAL A 19 -9.62 -25.65 5.40
CA VAL A 19 -9.08 -25.98 4.07
C VAL A 19 -9.07 -24.86 3.02
N ASN A 20 -7.88 -24.55 2.53
CA ASN A 20 -7.62 -24.34 1.10
C ASN A 20 -6.57 -25.37 0.68
N ASP A 21 -7.04 -26.60 0.44
CA ASP A 21 -6.32 -27.53 -0.41
C ASP A 21 -6.53 -27.13 -1.88
N VAL A 22 -5.69 -27.70 -2.75
CA VAL A 22 -5.90 -27.91 -4.19
C VAL A 22 -5.29 -26.80 -5.09
N PHE A 23 -4.24 -26.96 -5.91
CA PHE A 23 -3.49 -28.09 -6.50
C PHE A 23 -2.11 -27.54 -7.02
N ALA A 24 -0.97 -28.19 -6.74
CA ALA A 24 -0.22 -29.10 -7.65
C ALA A 24 0.71 -28.39 -8.67
N PHE A 25 1.90 -28.85 -9.08
CA PHE A 25 2.70 -30.05 -8.84
C PHE A 25 4.07 -29.86 -9.53
N GLY A 26 5.12 -30.54 -9.04
CA GLY A 26 6.29 -30.97 -9.84
C GLY A 26 7.43 -29.95 -9.95
N GLY A 27 8.57 -30.05 -9.28
CA GLY A 27 9.29 -31.27 -8.87
C GLY A 27 10.29 -31.68 -9.97
N TYR A 28 11.50 -31.13 -9.92
CA TYR A 28 12.68 -31.73 -10.55
C TYR A 28 13.85 -31.62 -9.57
N SER A 29 13.85 -32.54 -8.61
CA SER A 29 15.00 -32.90 -7.78
C SER A 29 15.79 -34.00 -8.47
N ASP A 30 17.11 -33.83 -8.48
CA ASP A 30 18.13 -34.86 -8.34
C ASP A 30 18.18 -35.98 -9.38
N ASN A 31 19.05 -35.77 -10.36
CA ASN A 31 19.53 -36.82 -11.26
C ASN A 31 20.94 -37.24 -10.82
N TRP A 32 21.02 -38.23 -9.94
CA TRP A 32 22.26 -38.94 -9.61
C TRP A 32 22.02 -40.45 -9.53
N TYR A 33 23.05 -41.16 -9.97
CA TYR A 33 23.26 -42.61 -10.04
C TYR A 33 22.64 -43.35 -11.23
N GLN A 34 23.23 -44.39 -11.84
CA GLN A 34 24.57 -44.99 -11.84
C GLN A 34 24.38 -46.33 -12.58
N TRP A 35 25.23 -46.63 -13.58
CA TRP A 35 25.57 -48.01 -14.04
C TRP A 35 24.43 -48.83 -14.71
N ASN A 36 24.64 -49.77 -15.64
CA ASN A 36 25.75 -50.68 -15.84
C ASN A 36 25.61 -51.47 -17.17
N GLY A 37 26.75 -51.77 -17.82
CA GLY A 37 27.05 -53.06 -18.46
C GLY A 37 26.46 -53.42 -19.85
N GLY A 38 27.34 -53.91 -20.74
CA GLY A 38 27.01 -55.10 -21.54
C GLY A 38 27.31 -55.12 -23.05
N TYR A 39 28.53 -55.51 -23.43
CA TYR A 39 28.95 -56.39 -24.54
C TYR A 39 28.15 -56.50 -25.88
N SER A 40 28.89 -56.27 -26.98
CA SER A 40 29.15 -57.22 -28.10
C SER A 40 28.21 -57.32 -29.33
N GLN A 41 28.91 -57.49 -30.47
CA GLN A 41 28.56 -58.09 -31.77
C GLN A 41 27.83 -57.28 -32.85
N ASN A 42 28.61 -57.00 -33.91
CA ASN A 42 28.32 -57.21 -35.34
C ASN A 42 26.86 -57.58 -35.71
N GLY A 43 26.22 -56.76 -36.54
CA GLY A 43 25.00 -57.17 -37.23
C GLY A 43 24.44 -56.08 -38.13
N ARG A 44 24.77 -56.16 -39.42
CA ARG A 44 24.12 -55.39 -40.49
C ARG A 44 22.60 -55.66 -40.45
N HIS A 45 21.80 -54.63 -40.26
CA HIS A 45 20.40 -54.64 -40.66
C HIS A 45 20.07 -53.34 -41.38
N HIS A 46 19.70 -53.47 -42.65
CA HIS A 46 19.08 -52.41 -43.44
C HIS A 46 17.79 -51.97 -42.74
N ILE A 47 17.73 -50.69 -42.34
CA ILE A 47 16.48 -50.07 -41.89
C ILE A 47 15.82 -49.47 -43.13
N PRO A 48 14.61 -49.92 -43.53
CA PRO A 48 13.89 -49.26 -44.61
C PRO A 48 13.52 -47.84 -44.16
N HIS A 49 13.83 -46.84 -44.98
CA HIS A 49 13.40 -45.47 -44.76
C HIS A 49 11.87 -45.40 -44.76
N ARG A 50 11.26 -45.44 -43.57
CA ARG A 50 9.91 -44.93 -43.35
C ARG A 50 9.93 -43.46 -43.71
N ARG A 51 9.27 -43.09 -44.82
CA ARG A 51 8.83 -41.70 -45.02
C ARG A 51 7.91 -41.36 -43.86
N MET A 52 8.43 -40.60 -42.89
CA MET A 52 7.58 -40.08 -41.82
C MET A 52 6.59 -39.10 -42.46
N PRO A 53 5.28 -39.18 -42.13
CA PRO A 53 4.35 -38.13 -42.49
C PRO A 53 4.84 -36.84 -41.84
N MET A 54 4.98 -35.78 -42.64
CA MET A 54 5.33 -34.45 -42.13
C MET A 54 4.38 -34.10 -40.99
N ALA A 55 4.94 -33.89 -39.81
CA ALA A 55 4.21 -33.46 -38.64
C ALA A 55 3.40 -32.21 -39.01
N PHE A 56 2.08 -32.31 -38.88
CA PHE A 56 1.18 -31.18 -38.96
C PHE A 56 1.67 -30.17 -37.91
N ARG A 57 2.33 -29.09 -38.34
CA ARG A 57 2.63 -27.97 -37.44
C ARG A 57 1.29 -27.34 -37.12
N PRO A 58 0.76 -27.44 -35.88
CA PRO A 58 -0.38 -26.62 -35.52
C PRO A 58 0.06 -25.17 -35.70
N GLN A 59 -0.61 -24.45 -36.60
CA GLN A 59 -0.47 -23.01 -36.66
C GLN A 59 -0.85 -22.51 -35.26
N ARG A 60 0.08 -21.82 -34.59
CA ARG A 60 -0.25 -21.10 -33.36
C ARG A 60 -1.30 -20.07 -33.73
N GLU A 61 -2.54 -20.33 -33.34
CA GLU A 61 -3.57 -19.31 -33.30
C GLU A 61 -3.09 -18.26 -32.31
N ILE A 62 -2.68 -17.11 -32.85
CA ILE A 62 -2.35 -15.94 -32.04
C ILE A 62 -3.70 -15.44 -31.52
N MET A 63 -4.07 -15.84 -30.31
CA MET A 63 -5.15 -15.17 -29.59
C MET A 63 -4.68 -13.72 -29.38
N VAL A 64 -5.22 -12.82 -30.17
CA VAL A 64 -5.04 -11.38 -29.99
C VAL A 64 -5.79 -11.03 -28.71
N GLU A 65 -5.05 -10.95 -27.61
CA GLU A 65 -5.54 -10.39 -26.36
C GLU A 65 -5.91 -8.93 -26.65
N GLN A 66 -7.21 -8.67 -26.81
CA GLN A 66 -7.73 -7.32 -26.97
C GLN A 66 -7.39 -6.56 -25.70
N ALA A 67 -6.40 -5.67 -25.79
CA ALA A 67 -6.08 -4.72 -24.74
C ALA A 67 -7.32 -3.84 -24.52
N PHE A 68 -8.06 -4.10 -23.45
CA PHE A 68 -9.15 -3.24 -23.03
C PHE A 68 -8.54 -1.93 -22.52
N GLU A 69 -8.78 -0.83 -23.23
CA GLU A 69 -8.29 0.47 -22.82
C GLU A 69 -9.09 0.92 -21.58
N GLU A 70 -8.49 0.75 -20.40
CA GLU A 70 -9.10 1.14 -19.14
C GLU A 70 -9.29 2.66 -19.10
N LYS A 71 -10.54 3.11 -19.22
CA LYS A 71 -10.87 4.53 -19.10
C LYS A 71 -10.89 4.91 -17.62
N ILE A 72 -9.97 5.78 -17.22
CA ILE A 72 -9.86 6.27 -15.84
C ILE A 72 -10.47 7.67 -15.72
N ILE A 73 -11.27 7.89 -14.69
CA ILE A 73 -11.83 9.20 -14.32
C ILE A 73 -11.26 9.61 -12.97
N VAL A 74 -10.80 10.86 -12.90
CA VAL A 74 -10.23 11.44 -11.68
C VAL A 74 -11.28 12.34 -11.02
N VAL A 75 -11.60 12.03 -9.77
CA VAL A 75 -12.51 12.81 -8.92
C VAL A 75 -11.72 13.41 -7.76
N TRP A 76 -11.89 14.70 -7.52
CA TRP A 76 -11.27 15.41 -6.40
C TRP A 76 -12.32 15.66 -5.32
N ILE A 77 -12.06 15.17 -4.10
CA ILE A 77 -12.92 15.41 -2.94
C ILE A 77 -12.29 16.42 -1.98
N THR A 78 -13.09 17.25 -1.33
CA THR A 78 -12.61 18.20 -0.31
C THR A 78 -12.81 17.63 1.10
N ASN A 79 -11.71 17.38 1.79
CA ASN A 79 -11.70 16.89 3.17
C ASN A 79 -12.09 18.00 4.16
N ASP A 80 -12.47 17.61 5.38
CA ASP A 80 -12.89 18.57 6.42
C ASP A 80 -11.74 19.49 6.89
N ASN A 81 -10.49 19.07 6.71
CA ASN A 81 -9.30 19.89 6.97
C ASN A 81 -8.92 20.82 5.81
N GLY A 82 -9.76 20.94 4.77
CA GLY A 82 -9.52 21.75 3.59
C GLY A 82 -8.53 21.15 2.57
N SER A 83 -7.90 20.01 2.88
CA SER A 83 -7.09 19.28 1.90
C SER A 83 -7.97 18.61 0.83
N LYS A 84 -7.38 18.33 -0.34
CA LYS A 84 -8.08 17.62 -1.42
C LYS A 84 -7.49 16.22 -1.61
N THR A 85 -8.35 15.22 -1.77
CA THR A 85 -7.94 13.84 -2.09
C THR A 85 -8.30 13.52 -3.53
N GLU A 86 -7.34 13.01 -4.28
CA GLU A 86 -7.54 12.48 -5.63
C GLU A 86 -8.04 11.03 -5.55
N ILE A 87 -9.11 10.73 -6.28
CA ILE A 87 -9.68 9.38 -6.39
C ILE A 87 -9.76 9.01 -7.86
N LYS A 88 -9.20 7.86 -8.22
CA LYS A 88 -9.21 7.33 -9.58
C LYS A 88 -10.26 6.23 -9.67
N LEU A 89 -11.25 6.43 -10.53
CA LEU A 89 -12.30 5.46 -10.83
C LEU A 89 -12.04 4.85 -12.21
N ILE A 90 -12.12 3.53 -12.31
CA ILE A 90 -11.99 2.79 -13.56
C ILE A 90 -13.40 2.55 -14.12
N VAL A 91 -13.65 2.98 -15.35
CA VAL A 91 -14.94 2.73 -16.02
C VAL A 91 -14.98 1.29 -16.50
N THR A 92 -16.03 0.56 -16.12
CA THR A 92 -16.24 -0.82 -16.55
C THR A 92 -16.92 -0.89 -17.91
N VAL A 93 -16.81 -2.04 -18.58
CA VAL A 93 -17.51 -2.36 -19.84
C VAL A 93 -19.01 -2.10 -19.76
N ASP A 94 -19.60 -2.36 -18.59
CA ASP A 94 -21.04 -2.23 -18.33
C ASP A 94 -21.47 -0.78 -18.06
N GLY A 95 -20.55 0.19 -18.14
CA GLY A 95 -20.81 1.62 -17.88
C GLY A 95 -20.83 2.00 -16.40
N GLY A 96 -20.41 1.10 -15.51
CA GLY A 96 -20.19 1.37 -14.10
C GLY A 96 -18.79 1.90 -13.80
N TYR A 97 -18.48 2.03 -12.50
CA TYR A 97 -17.23 2.59 -12.00
C TYR A 97 -16.68 1.71 -10.89
N THR A 98 -15.42 1.31 -10.99
CA THR A 98 -14.69 0.59 -9.96
C THR A 98 -13.71 1.53 -9.27
N GLY A 99 -13.80 1.64 -7.95
CA GLY A 99 -12.91 2.49 -7.19
C GLY A 99 -11.64 1.79 -6.67
N PRO A 100 -10.74 2.55 -6.02
CA PRO A 100 -9.40 2.07 -5.64
C PRO A 100 -9.37 0.86 -4.70
N LYS A 101 -10.43 0.60 -3.92
CA LYS A 101 -10.53 -0.56 -3.02
C LYS A 101 -11.30 -1.73 -3.66
N GLY A 102 -11.61 -1.66 -4.95
CA GLY A 102 -12.35 -2.69 -5.69
C GLY A 102 -13.86 -2.62 -5.50
N GLU A 103 -14.37 -1.53 -4.92
CA GLU A 103 -15.81 -1.28 -4.81
C GLU A 103 -16.40 -0.87 -6.15
N TYR A 104 -17.64 -1.30 -6.41
CA TYR A 104 -18.34 -1.05 -7.67
C TYR A 104 -19.51 -0.08 -7.48
N TYR A 105 -19.62 0.87 -8.40
CA TYR A 105 -20.71 1.83 -8.49
C TYR A 105 -21.42 1.67 -9.83
N SER A 106 -22.73 1.47 -9.81
CA SER A 106 -23.56 1.38 -11.02
C SER A 106 -23.71 2.72 -11.76
N SER A 107 -23.39 3.83 -11.10
CA SER A 107 -23.43 5.19 -11.65
C SER A 107 -22.35 6.05 -10.98
N MET A 108 -22.12 7.27 -11.49
CA MET A 108 -21.11 8.18 -10.93
C MET A 108 -21.39 8.44 -9.43
N PRO A 109 -20.49 8.05 -8.52
CA PRO A 109 -20.71 8.22 -7.08
C PRO A 109 -20.71 9.69 -6.68
N ALA A 110 -21.50 10.03 -5.65
CA ALA A 110 -21.51 11.38 -5.10
C ALA A 110 -20.25 11.66 -4.25
N GLU A 111 -19.83 12.92 -4.17
CA GLU A 111 -18.68 13.33 -3.35
C GLU A 111 -18.81 12.85 -1.89
N GLY A 112 -20.01 12.94 -1.30
CA GLY A 112 -20.25 12.48 0.08
C GLY A 112 -20.03 10.97 0.28
N GLN A 113 -20.37 10.15 -0.72
CA GLN A 113 -20.15 8.69 -0.67
C GLN A 113 -18.66 8.37 -0.76
N LEU A 114 -17.95 9.05 -1.66
CA LEU A 114 -16.50 8.91 -1.78
C LEU A 114 -15.78 9.41 -0.53
N LYS A 115 -16.23 10.53 0.05
CA LYS A 115 -15.68 11.10 1.29
C LYS A 115 -15.85 10.17 2.49
N ALA A 116 -16.93 9.40 2.57
CA ALA A 116 -17.09 8.41 3.63
C ALA A 116 -16.04 7.28 3.57
N LEU A 117 -15.56 6.93 2.39
CA LEU A 117 -14.63 5.80 2.17
C LEU A 117 -13.16 6.22 2.01
N TYR A 118 -12.93 7.40 1.46
CA TYR A 118 -11.64 7.95 1.04
C TYR A 118 -11.33 9.31 1.64
N GLY A 119 -12.34 9.97 2.23
CA GLY A 119 -12.13 11.22 2.93
C GLY A 119 -11.18 10.97 4.10
N LEU A 120 -10.18 11.83 4.21
CA LEU A 120 -9.36 11.83 5.40
C LEU A 120 -10.21 12.42 6.52
N PRO A 121 -10.38 11.70 7.66
CA PRO A 121 -10.94 12.35 8.84
C PRO A 121 -10.08 13.56 9.13
N CYS A 122 -10.66 14.61 9.71
CA CYS A 122 -9.91 15.76 10.21
C CYS A 122 -8.77 15.23 11.09
N ALA A 123 -7.59 15.05 10.52
CA ALA A 123 -6.40 14.76 11.28
C ALA A 123 -6.26 15.96 12.19
N ALA A 124 -6.13 15.70 13.51
CA ALA A 124 -5.81 16.75 14.47
C ALA A 124 -4.77 17.66 13.82
N PRO A 125 -4.99 18.99 13.82
CA PRO A 125 -4.30 19.94 12.95
C PRO A 125 -2.84 19.52 12.87
N VAL A 126 -2.39 19.22 11.63
CA VAL A 126 -1.01 18.80 11.39
C VAL A 126 -0.16 19.74 12.22
N ARG A 127 0.56 19.18 13.21
CA ARG A 127 1.34 19.97 14.16
C ARG A 127 2.54 20.53 13.41
N ASN A 128 2.30 21.48 12.51
CA ASN A 128 3.31 22.32 11.88
C ASN A 128 3.74 23.36 12.91
N ASN A 129 4.10 22.88 14.09
CA ASN A 129 4.47 23.72 15.20
C ASN A 129 5.96 24.01 15.09
N VAL A 130 6.32 25.28 15.08
CA VAL A 130 7.71 25.72 15.21
C VAL A 130 7.95 26.04 16.68
N ILE A 131 8.93 25.36 17.27
CA ILE A 131 9.28 25.52 18.68
C ILE A 131 10.52 26.41 18.76
N PHE A 132 10.40 27.51 19.48
CA PHE A 132 11.49 28.42 19.80
C PHE A 132 11.85 28.30 21.27
N TYR A 133 13.14 28.15 21.54
CA TYR A 133 13.71 28.12 22.87
C TYR A 133 14.35 29.47 23.14
N LEU A 134 13.63 30.35 23.84
CA LEU A 134 14.14 31.67 24.19
C LEU A 134 14.93 31.57 25.48
N GLY A 135 16.25 31.55 25.36
CA GLY A 135 17.16 31.58 26.50
C GLY A 135 17.05 32.89 27.29
N LYS A 136 16.92 32.77 28.63
CA LYS A 136 17.03 33.88 29.59
C LYS A 136 18.26 33.68 30.48
N SER A 137 18.90 34.77 30.87
CA SER A 137 20.08 34.79 31.77
C SER A 137 19.77 34.35 33.21
N SER A 138 18.50 34.15 33.57
CA SER A 138 18.05 33.83 34.94
C SER A 138 17.71 32.35 35.17
N GLY A 139 18.04 31.45 34.22
CA GLY A 139 17.90 30.00 34.39
C GLY A 139 16.51 29.40 34.09
N SER A 140 15.54 30.19 33.60
CA SER A 140 14.25 29.69 33.09
C SER A 140 14.18 29.86 31.57
N GLU A 141 14.05 28.75 30.85
CA GLU A 141 13.92 28.73 29.40
C GLU A 141 12.45 28.96 29.01
N ILE A 142 12.19 29.96 28.16
CA ILE A 142 10.84 30.25 27.68
C ILE A 142 10.64 29.52 26.36
N VAL A 143 9.71 28.56 26.35
CA VAL A 143 9.34 27.81 25.15
C VAL A 143 8.17 28.49 24.47
N VAL A 144 8.37 28.98 23.25
CA VAL A 144 7.33 29.57 22.41
C VAL A 144 6.99 28.59 21.29
N ILE A 145 5.73 28.20 21.19
CA ILE A 145 5.23 27.30 20.16
C ILE A 145 4.39 28.12 19.19
N LEU A 146 4.83 28.24 17.94
CA LEU A 146 4.06 28.85 16.87
C LEU A 146 3.39 27.76 16.03
N THR A 147 2.13 27.92 15.67
CA THR A 147 1.43 27.01 14.75
C THR A 147 1.43 27.58 13.35
N LYS A 148 1.95 26.85 12.37
CA LYS A 148 1.93 27.28 10.96
C LYS A 148 0.57 27.00 10.34
N ASP A 149 -0.07 28.06 9.84
CA ASP A 149 -1.37 28.04 9.18
C ASP A 149 -1.21 28.58 7.75
N GLY A 150 -1.13 27.68 6.77
CA GLY A 150 -0.82 28.04 5.38
C GLY A 150 0.57 28.70 5.23
N SER A 151 0.59 29.98 4.86
CA SER A 151 1.79 30.82 4.75
C SER A 151 2.11 31.61 6.03
N GLU A 152 1.19 31.66 6.98
CA GLU A 152 1.32 32.44 8.21
C GLU A 152 1.74 31.56 9.40
N PHE A 153 2.21 32.21 10.47
CA PHE A 153 2.50 31.59 11.75
C PHE A 153 1.65 32.23 12.84
N LEU A 154 0.99 31.41 13.67
CA LEU A 154 0.13 31.84 14.76
C LEU A 154 0.85 31.66 16.10
N GLY A 155 0.96 32.73 16.89
CA GLY A 155 1.59 32.71 18.21
C GLY A 155 0.64 32.31 19.35
N PRO A 156 1.19 31.97 20.54
CA PRO A 156 0.40 31.58 21.71
C PRO A 156 -0.63 32.61 22.20
N LYS A 157 -0.47 33.88 21.83
CA LYS A 157 -1.37 34.99 22.18
C LYS A 157 -2.37 35.33 21.06
N GLY A 158 -2.40 34.55 19.97
CA GLY A 158 -3.20 34.85 18.78
C GLY A 158 -2.52 35.78 17.78
N GLU A 159 -1.25 36.15 18.02
CA GLU A 159 -0.43 36.95 17.11
C GLU A 159 -0.28 36.23 15.75
N ARG A 160 -0.27 36.97 14.64
CA ARG A 160 -0.03 36.41 13.31
C ARG A 160 1.25 36.97 12.71
N TYR A 161 2.07 36.09 12.12
CA TYR A 161 3.29 36.46 11.42
C TYR A 161 3.18 36.01 9.96
N SER A 162 3.33 36.94 9.02
CA SER A 162 3.34 36.67 7.58
C SER A 162 4.58 35.91 7.10
N SER A 163 5.61 35.82 7.95
CA SER A 163 6.86 35.09 7.72
C SER A 163 7.40 34.56 9.06
N MET A 164 8.39 33.68 9.02
CA MET A 164 9.02 33.14 10.23
C MET A 164 9.57 34.29 11.09
N PRO A 165 9.09 34.50 12.33
CA PRO A 165 9.61 35.55 13.20
C PRO A 165 11.00 35.19 13.73
N THR A 166 11.80 36.21 14.06
CA THR A 166 13.11 36.00 14.67
C THR A 166 12.99 35.81 16.18
N GLU A 167 13.99 35.15 16.78
CA GLU A 167 14.05 35.00 18.25
C GLU A 167 14.02 36.34 18.97
N GLU A 168 14.64 37.38 18.42
CA GLU A 168 14.66 38.73 18.99
C GLU A 168 13.26 39.34 19.05
N GLN A 169 12.48 39.19 17.97
CA GLN A 169 11.08 39.63 17.94
C GLN A 169 10.24 38.89 18.97
N LEU A 170 10.43 37.56 19.09
CA LEU A 170 9.73 36.75 20.08
C LEU A 170 10.15 37.11 21.51
N LYS A 171 11.43 37.42 21.76
CA LYS A 171 11.92 37.89 23.08
C LYS A 171 11.28 39.22 23.48
N LEU A 172 10.97 40.10 22.54
CA LEU A 172 10.33 41.39 22.84
C LEU A 172 8.91 41.21 23.40
N ILE A 173 8.20 40.18 22.93
CA ILE A 173 6.80 39.88 23.30
C ILE A 173 6.71 38.92 24.50
N TYR A 174 7.57 37.90 24.52
CA TYR A 174 7.54 36.77 25.46
C TYR A 174 8.68 36.80 26.50
N GLY A 175 9.76 37.52 26.25
CA GLY A 175 10.96 37.54 27.11
C GLY A 175 10.89 38.43 28.35
N LYS A 176 9.68 38.85 28.77
CA LYS A 176 9.47 39.59 30.02
C LYS A 176 9.75 38.72 31.23
#